data_AF-A0A956TPG6-F1
#
_entry.id   AF-A0A956TPG6-F1
#
_cell.length_a   1.000
_cell.length_b   1.000
_cell.length_c   1.000
_cell.angle_alpha   90.00
_cell.angle_beta   90.00
_cell.angle_gamma   90.00
#
_symmetry.space_group_name_H-M   'P 1'
#
loop_
_entity.id
_entity.type
_entity.pdbx_description
1 polymer ?
#
loop_
_entity_poly.entity_id
_entity_poly.type
_entity_poly.pdbx_seq_one_letter_code
_entity_poly.pdbx_strand_id
1 'polypeptide(L)'
;MKISLLGLLPLVAALQASPAMANSPSVEQDNRDLKNFHRVNDYIYRGGMPTVDGIKKLKELGVTTIVDLRDDKLDAALERHVSVVEGVKYINLPTGDAPTRPEKLARFIYILEQARLDKERGKP
;
A
#
# COMPACT_ATOMS: atom_id res chain seq x y z
N MET A 1 44.37 -32.17 49.44
CA MET A 1 45.41 -31.57 48.57
C MET A 1 44.76 -31.28 47.22
N LYS A 2 44.77 -30.02 46.76
CA LYS A 2 44.13 -29.55 45.51
C LYS A 2 44.94 -29.99 44.29
N ILE A 3 44.30 -30.49 43.22
CA ILE A 3 44.75 -30.28 41.82
C ILE A 3 43.52 -30.23 40.90
N SER A 4 43.45 -29.15 40.11
CA SER A 4 42.48 -28.84 39.06
C SER A 4 42.89 -29.52 37.76
N LEU A 5 41.92 -29.91 36.90
CA LEU A 5 42.19 -30.05 35.47
C LEU A 5 41.00 -29.54 34.65
N LEU A 6 41.20 -28.30 34.18
CA LEU A 6 40.48 -27.62 33.12
C LEU A 6 40.62 -28.43 31.82
N GLY A 7 39.51 -28.74 31.13
CA GLY A 7 39.62 -29.42 29.85
C GLY A 7 38.31 -29.55 29.07
N LEU A 8 38.33 -28.93 27.89
CA LEU A 8 37.59 -29.28 26.67
C LEU A 8 36.16 -28.75 26.46
N LEU A 9 36.09 -27.61 25.75
CA LEU A 9 34.97 -27.27 24.87
C LEU A 9 34.88 -28.30 23.72
N PRO A 10 33.68 -28.73 23.32
CA PRO A 10 33.39 -29.00 21.92
C PRO A 10 32.57 -27.84 21.34
N LEU A 11 33.20 -27.18 20.37
CA LEU A 11 32.59 -26.31 19.38
C LEU A 11 31.51 -27.10 18.62
N VAL A 12 30.24 -26.89 18.94
CA VAL A 12 29.13 -27.37 18.10
C VAL A 12 28.70 -26.23 17.19
N ALA A 13 29.24 -26.24 15.98
CA ALA A 13 28.75 -25.41 14.88
C ALA A 13 27.38 -25.92 14.44
N ALA A 14 26.31 -25.38 15.02
CA ALA A 14 24.96 -25.60 14.51
C ALA A 14 24.80 -24.81 13.21
N LEU A 15 24.70 -25.56 12.11
CA LEU A 15 24.43 -25.11 10.75
C LEU A 15 23.13 -24.30 10.73
N GLN A 16 23.23 -22.99 10.57
CA GLN A 16 22.09 -22.10 10.39
C GLN A 16 21.49 -22.38 9.01
N ALA A 17 20.36 -23.08 8.96
CA ALA A 17 19.53 -23.14 7.76
C ALA A 17 18.79 -21.81 7.63
N SER A 18 19.31 -20.88 6.83
CA SER A 18 18.55 -19.71 6.41
C SER A 18 17.36 -20.17 5.55
N PRO A 19 16.10 -19.86 5.91
CA PRO A 19 15.03 -20.00 4.94
C PRO A 19 15.31 -18.99 3.82
N ALA A 20 15.58 -19.52 2.62
CA ALA A 20 15.60 -18.72 1.41
C ALA A 20 14.31 -17.91 1.34
N MET A 21 14.44 -16.60 1.13
CA MET A 21 13.31 -15.72 0.83
C MET A 21 12.51 -16.37 -0.30
N ALA A 22 11.26 -16.73 0.00
CA ALA A 22 10.30 -17.11 -1.01
C ALA A 22 10.13 -15.89 -1.93
N ASN A 23 10.74 -15.96 -3.11
CA ASN A 23 10.45 -15.06 -4.20
C ASN A 23 9.05 -15.45 -4.69
N SER A 24 8.03 -14.90 -4.02
CA SER A 24 6.64 -15.08 -4.45
C SER A 24 6.55 -14.59 -5.90
N PRO A 25 6.05 -15.42 -6.84
CA PRO A 25 5.78 -14.93 -8.17
C PRO A 25 4.76 -13.81 -8.02
N SER A 26 5.17 -12.58 -8.34
CA SER A 26 4.27 -11.48 -8.54
C SER A 26 3.42 -11.85 -9.75
N VAL A 27 2.29 -12.50 -9.49
CA VAL A 27 1.20 -12.62 -10.44
C VAL A 27 0.84 -11.18 -10.78
N GLU A 28 1.30 -10.68 -11.91
CA GLU A 28 0.63 -9.59 -12.58
C GLU A 28 -0.76 -10.14 -12.92
N GLN A 29 -1.68 -10.03 -11.97
CA GLN A 29 -3.08 -10.19 -12.28
C GLN A 29 -3.36 -9.08 -13.28
N ASP A 30 -3.56 -9.48 -14.54
CA ASP A 30 -4.29 -8.68 -15.52
C ASP A 30 -5.72 -8.50 -15.00
N ASN A 31 -5.84 -7.64 -13.99
CA ASN A 31 -7.09 -7.24 -13.41
C ASN A 31 -7.54 -6.08 -14.28
N ARG A 32 -8.34 -6.39 -15.30
CA ARG A 32 -8.95 -5.39 -16.20
C ARG A 32 -9.62 -4.24 -15.45
N ASP A 33 -10.02 -4.48 -14.20
CA ASP A 33 -10.64 -3.50 -13.31
C ASP A 33 -9.65 -2.62 -12.52
N LEU A 34 -8.40 -3.07 -12.33
CA LEU A 34 -7.36 -2.40 -11.55
C LEU A 34 -6.01 -2.48 -12.29
N LYS A 35 -5.83 -1.59 -13.28
CA LYS A 35 -4.61 -1.54 -14.10
C LYS A 35 -3.39 -1.13 -13.27
N ASN A 36 -2.23 -1.74 -13.54
CA ASN A 36 -0.96 -1.43 -12.87
C ASN A 36 -1.07 -1.38 -11.33
N PHE A 37 -1.91 -2.24 -10.75
CA PHE A 37 -2.26 -2.20 -9.33
C PHE A 37 -1.25 -2.98 -8.48
N HIS A 38 -0.62 -2.28 -7.55
CA HIS A 38 0.40 -2.85 -6.68
C HIS A 38 0.25 -2.35 -5.24
N ARG A 39 0.53 -3.22 -4.28
CA ARG A 39 0.68 -2.84 -2.88
C ARG A 39 2.05 -2.21 -2.66
N VAL A 40 2.07 -1.00 -2.12
CA VAL A 40 3.32 -0.30 -1.77
C VAL A 40 3.77 -0.71 -0.37
N ASN A 41 2.83 -0.73 0.59
CA ASN A 41 3.06 -1.15 1.96
C ASN A 41 1.73 -1.60 2.60
N ASP A 42 1.68 -1.72 3.93
CA ASP A 42 0.52 -2.25 4.63
C ASP A 42 -0.76 -1.41 4.59
N TYR A 43 -0.67 -0.16 4.14
CA TYR A 43 -1.81 0.77 4.11
C TYR A 43 -1.89 1.60 2.83
N ILE A 44 -1.00 1.35 1.86
CA ILE A 44 -0.95 2.07 0.59
C ILE A 44 -0.94 1.07 -0.57
N TYR A 45 -1.87 1.29 -1.49
CA TYR A 45 -1.85 0.74 -2.83
C TYR A 45 -1.59 1.86 -3.85
N ARG A 46 -1.07 1.50 -5.01
CA ARG A 46 -0.96 2.37 -6.18
C ARG A 46 -1.51 1.68 -7.40
N GLY A 47 -2.00 2.45 -8.37
CA GLY A 47 -2.57 1.90 -9.59
C GLY A 47 -2.82 2.95 -10.65
N GLY A 48 -3.25 2.49 -11.81
CA GLY A 48 -3.93 3.31 -12.80
C GLY A 48 -5.40 3.51 -12.46
N MET A 49 -6.13 4.08 -13.42
CA MET A 49 -7.57 4.31 -13.32
C MET A 49 -8.33 3.00 -13.07
N PRO A 50 -9.15 2.90 -12.00
CA PRO A 50 -10.01 1.76 -11.76
C PRO A 50 -11.27 1.83 -12.63
N THR A 51 -11.89 0.68 -12.92
CA THR A 51 -13.27 0.63 -13.43
C THR A 51 -14.27 0.81 -12.28
N VAL A 52 -15.57 0.89 -12.58
CA VAL A 52 -16.64 0.86 -11.57
C VAL A 52 -16.54 -0.37 -10.66
N ASP A 53 -16.33 -1.55 -11.24
CA ASP A 53 -16.13 -2.78 -10.45
C ASP A 53 -14.76 -2.80 -9.76
N GLY A 54 -13.77 -2.10 -10.32
CA GLY A 54 -12.49 -1.82 -9.66
C GLY A 54 -12.68 -1.08 -8.33
N ILE A 55 -13.55 -0.07 -8.27
CA ILE A 55 -13.83 0.66 -7.02
C ILE A 55 -14.44 -0.28 -5.96
N LYS A 56 -15.34 -1.19 -6.34
CA LYS A 56 -15.90 -2.19 -5.42
C LYS A 56 -14.81 -3.13 -4.89
N LYS A 57 -13.93 -3.62 -5.77
CA LYS A 57 -12.77 -4.42 -5.35
C LYS A 57 -11.87 -3.67 -4.38
N LEU A 58 -11.63 -2.37 -4.60
CA LEU A 58 -10.87 -1.54 -3.65
C LEU A 58 -11.55 -1.52 -2.28
N LYS A 59 -12.88 -1.40 -2.22
CA LYS A 59 -13.64 -1.46 -0.96
C LYS A 59 -13.49 -2.81 -0.26
N GLU A 60 -13.60 -3.92 -0.99
CA GLU A 60 -13.39 -5.28 -0.48
C GLU A 60 -11.97 -5.48 0.08
N LEU A 61 -10.97 -4.84 -0.54
CA LEU A 61 -9.58 -4.81 -0.07
C LEU A 61 -9.37 -3.90 1.17
N GLY A 62 -10.43 -3.25 1.66
CA GLY A 62 -10.39 -2.37 2.82
C GLY A 62 -9.87 -0.96 2.49
N VAL A 63 -9.87 -0.55 1.23
CA VAL A 63 -9.53 0.83 0.85
C VAL A 63 -10.64 1.77 1.31
N THR A 64 -10.25 2.79 2.09
CA THR A 64 -11.15 3.79 2.65
C THR A 64 -11.08 5.13 1.92
N THR A 65 -9.94 5.39 1.25
CA THR A 65 -9.67 6.64 0.54
C THR A 65 -8.99 6.38 -0.80
N ILE A 66 -9.54 6.97 -1.87
CA ILE A 66 -8.95 7.05 -3.20
C ILE A 66 -8.42 8.47 -3.40
N VAL A 67 -7.14 8.58 -3.76
CA VAL A 67 -6.51 9.85 -4.13
C VAL A 67 -6.22 9.82 -5.63
N ASP A 68 -6.97 10.61 -6.38
CA ASP A 68 -6.84 10.72 -7.83
C ASP A 68 -5.93 11.90 -8.18
N LEU A 69 -4.88 11.61 -8.94
CA LEU A 69 -3.83 12.57 -9.31
C LEU A 69 -4.03 13.14 -10.72
N ARG A 70 -5.09 12.76 -11.43
CA ARG A 70 -5.36 13.20 -12.81
C ARG A 70 -6.08 14.55 -12.86
N ASP A 71 -5.87 15.26 -13.97
CA ASP A 71 -6.56 16.52 -14.31
C ASP A 71 -7.88 16.29 -15.08
N ASP A 72 -8.21 15.04 -15.43
CA ASP A 72 -9.46 14.73 -16.14
C ASP A 72 -10.67 14.96 -15.24
N LYS A 73 -11.72 15.56 -15.81
CA LYS A 73 -12.93 15.92 -15.06
C LYS A 73 -14.11 14.98 -15.28
N LEU A 74 -14.14 14.23 -16.39
CA LEU A 74 -15.31 13.44 -16.77
C LEU A 74 -15.26 12.05 -16.14
N ASP A 75 -14.14 11.35 -16.25
CA ASP A 75 -13.97 10.03 -15.64
C ASP A 75 -13.88 10.17 -14.12
N ALA A 76 -13.22 11.24 -13.64
CA ALA A 76 -13.17 11.59 -12.22
C ALA A 76 -14.56 11.86 -11.60
N ALA A 77 -15.57 12.28 -12.38
CA ALA A 77 -16.90 12.54 -11.86
C ALA A 77 -17.68 11.24 -11.57
N LEU A 78 -17.60 10.28 -12.50
CA LEU A 78 -18.22 8.97 -12.31
C LEU A 78 -17.54 8.21 -11.17
N GLU A 79 -16.21 8.19 -11.15
CA GLU A 79 -15.45 7.54 -10.07
C GLU A 79 -15.76 8.15 -8.71
N ARG A 80 -15.84 9.49 -8.63
CA ARG A 80 -16.23 10.17 -7.41
C ARG A 80 -17.62 9.74 -6.96
N HIS A 81 -18.58 9.68 -7.88
CA HIS A 81 -19.95 9.27 -7.55
C HIS A 81 -19.98 7.84 -7.00
N VAL A 82 -19.38 6.88 -7.72
CA VAL A 82 -19.35 5.48 -7.30
C VAL A 82 -18.60 5.30 -5.98
N SER A 83 -17.44 5.97 -5.82
CA SER A 83 -16.68 5.92 -4.57
C SER A 83 -17.51 6.37 -3.38
N VAL A 84 -18.25 7.48 -3.51
CA VAL A 84 -19.12 7.98 -2.45
C VAL A 84 -20.25 6.99 -2.11
N VAL A 85 -20.86 6.37 -3.12
CA VAL A 85 -21.90 5.35 -2.93
C VAL A 85 -21.36 4.13 -2.18
N GLU A 86 -20.15 3.67 -2.52
CA GLU A 86 -19.48 2.53 -1.89
C GLU A 86 -18.86 2.87 -0.51
N GLY A 87 -19.02 4.11 -0.04
CA GLY A 87 -18.45 4.56 1.24
C GLY A 87 -16.92 4.61 1.21
N VAL A 88 -16.35 5.01 0.07
CA VAL A 88 -14.94 5.27 -0.14
C VAL A 88 -14.75 6.78 -0.35
N LYS A 89 -13.90 7.41 0.46
CA LYS A 89 -13.59 8.83 0.32
C LYS A 89 -12.83 9.08 -0.98
N TYR A 90 -13.32 9.99 -1.82
CA TYR A 90 -12.64 10.38 -3.05
C TYR A 90 -12.00 11.76 -2.93
N ILE A 91 -10.70 11.86 -3.17
CA ILE A 91 -9.95 13.13 -3.16
C ILE A 91 -9.25 13.29 -4.51
N ASN A 92 -9.63 14.29 -5.28
CA ASN A 92 -8.89 14.68 -6.49
C ASN A 92 -7.84 15.74 -6.12
N LEU A 93 -6.58 15.42 -6.40
CA LEU A 93 -5.40 16.24 -6.16
C LEU A 93 -4.54 16.25 -7.44
N PRO A 94 -4.95 16.97 -8.50
CA PRO A 94 -4.33 16.87 -9.80
C PRO A 94 -2.88 17.33 -9.78
N THR A 95 -2.00 16.50 -10.34
CA THR A 95 -0.60 16.81 -10.67
C THR A 95 -0.49 16.75 -12.19
N GLY A 96 -0.82 17.86 -12.87
CA GLY A 96 -0.58 17.98 -14.31
C GLY A 96 0.91 17.93 -14.66
N ASP A 97 1.27 18.33 -15.89
CA ASP A 97 2.64 18.11 -16.42
C ASP A 97 3.73 18.98 -15.78
N ALA A 98 3.36 19.98 -14.97
CA ALA A 98 4.29 20.83 -14.25
C ALA A 98 4.83 20.14 -12.99
N PRO A 99 6.05 20.48 -12.52
CA PRO A 99 6.57 20.00 -11.25
C PRO A 99 5.56 20.21 -10.11
N THR A 100 5.33 19.16 -9.31
CA THR A 100 4.42 19.22 -8.17
C THR A 100 4.89 20.29 -7.20
N ARG A 101 4.07 21.31 -6.98
CA ARG A 101 4.38 22.37 -6.02
C ARG A 101 4.48 21.80 -4.59
N PRO A 102 5.35 22.36 -3.72
CA PRO A 102 5.53 21.89 -2.35
C PRO A 102 4.23 21.77 -1.55
N GLU A 103 3.26 22.68 -1.76
CA GLU A 103 2.00 22.67 -1.02
C GLU A 103 1.10 21.50 -1.42
N LYS A 104 1.13 21.08 -2.70
CA LYS A 104 0.42 19.89 -3.15
C LYS A 104 1.04 18.63 -2.58
N LEU A 105 2.38 18.55 -2.56
CA LEU A 105 3.10 17.43 -1.95
C LEU A 105 2.79 17.34 -0.45
N ALA A 106 2.84 18.47 0.28
CA ALA A 106 2.49 18.52 1.69
C ALA A 106 1.04 18.06 1.93
N ARG A 107 0.11 18.47 1.07
CA ARG A 107 -1.29 18.02 1.14
C ARG A 107 -1.44 16.52 0.89
N PHE A 108 -0.71 15.97 -0.08
CA PHE A 108 -0.71 14.53 -0.36
C PHE A 108 -0.20 13.73 0.85
N ILE A 109 0.95 14.13 1.40
CA ILE A 109 1.54 13.51 2.60
C ILE A 109 0.57 13.58 3.79
N TYR A 110 -0.07 14.74 4.00
CA TYR A 110 -1.07 14.90 5.05
C TYR A 110 -2.23 13.92 4.89
N ILE A 111 -2.76 13.73 3.67
CA ILE A 111 -3.86 12.79 3.41
C ILE A 111 -3.44 11.35 3.75
N LEU A 112 -2.25 10.93 3.32
CA LEU A 112 -1.73 9.59 3.61
C LEU A 112 -1.60 9.35 5.11
N GLU A 113 -1.08 10.34 5.84
CA GLU A 113 -0.92 10.23 7.29
C GLU A 113 -2.26 10.18 8.01
N GLN A 114 -3.25 10.97 7.60
CA GLN A 114 -4.60 10.86 8.17
C GLN A 114 -5.24 9.50 7.90
N ALA A 115 -5.10 8.95 6.69
CA ALA A 115 -5.62 7.62 6.37
C ALA A 115 -4.94 6.52 7.19
N ARG A 116 -3.62 6.63 7.42
CA ARG A 116 -2.87 5.73 8.31
C ARG A 116 -3.41 5.78 9.74
N LEU A 117 -3.57 6.98 10.30
CA LEU A 117 -4.09 7.18 11.65
C LEU A 117 -5.53 6.70 11.81
N ASP A 118 -6.38 6.92 10.81
CA ASP A 118 -7.76 6.42 10.82
C ASP A 118 -7.79 4.88 10.84
N LYS A 119 -6.92 4.21 10.05
CA LYS A 119 -6.74 2.76 10.09
C LYS A 119 -6.29 2.26 11.47
N GLU A 120 -5.29 2.91 12.08
CA GLU A 120 -4.79 2.54 13.42
C GLU A 120 -5.85 2.68 14.52
N ARG A 121 -6.79 3.62 14.33
CA ARG A 121 -7.92 3.83 15.23
C ARG A 121 -9.11 2.91 14.94
N GLY A 122 -9.03 2.06 13.92
CA GLY A 122 -10.12 1.19 13.48
C GLY A 122 -11.30 1.95 12.87
N LYS A 123 -11.06 3.16 12.37
CA LYS A 123 -12.09 3.97 11.72
C LYS A 123 -12.23 3.54 10.25
N PRO A 124 -13.45 3.47 9.72
CA PRO A 124 -13.70 3.19 8.31
C PRO A 124 -13.21 4.30 7.38
#